data_AF-A0AAJ0BSX3-F1
#
_entry.id   AF-A0AAJ0BSX3-F1
#
_cell.length_a   1.000
_cell.length_b   1.000
_cell.length_c   1.000
_cell.angle_alpha   90.00
_cell.angle_beta   90.00
_cell.angle_gamma   90.00
#
_symmetry.space_group_name_H-M   'P 1'
#
loop_
_entity.id
_entity.type
_entity.pdbx_description
1 polymer ?
#
loop_
_entity_poly.entity_id
_entity_poly.type
_entity_poly.pdbx_seq_one_letter_code
_entity_poly.pdbx_strand_id
1 'polypeptide(L)'
;MPIPDAFFAAPTTDTDDRDRLWDELSRVREILADAKECLEWCRAEAAWNTLVHLPILKLALRGRKDVSHEMITTASILEPYLPTDPSTNLPVSSKMVDFALLLEPARDSSPLRSALESLVRSLPLDHKSINATAYGKLQVCPAPVAIETKLGSVDEDEAKAQVGIWVAAWFARMSLLCGEGEGGAGVISVPVLLISGTTWSMYHASDSGDAVV
;
A
#
# COMPACT_ATOMS: atom_id res chain seq x y z
N MET A 1 -20.25 9.46 10.22
CA MET A 1 -19.41 9.95 11.33
C MET A 1 -18.85 11.30 10.89
N PRO A 2 -19.04 12.39 11.65
CA PRO A 2 -18.46 13.69 11.29
C PRO A 2 -16.94 13.65 11.47
N ILE A 3 -16.22 14.29 10.54
CA ILE A 3 -14.76 14.45 10.62
C ILE A 3 -14.47 15.37 11.82
N PRO A 4 -13.58 14.99 12.76
CA PRO A 4 -13.26 15.83 13.91
C PRO A 4 -12.69 17.20 13.49
N ASP A 5 -13.15 18.29 14.10
CA ASP A 5 -12.71 19.67 13.81
C ASP A 5 -11.20 19.87 13.95
N ALA A 6 -10.51 19.00 14.70
CA ALA A 6 -9.06 18.96 14.81
C ALA A 6 -8.34 18.78 13.45
N PHE A 7 -9.02 18.21 12.44
CA PHE A 7 -8.48 18.07 11.09
C PHE A 7 -8.36 19.41 10.34
N PHE A 8 -9.11 20.43 10.77
CA PHE A 8 -9.16 21.77 10.16
C PHE A 8 -8.67 22.87 11.12
N ALA A 9 -8.16 22.52 12.29
CA ALA A 9 -7.65 23.49 13.25
C ALA A 9 -6.41 24.21 12.67
N ALA A 10 -6.39 25.54 12.77
CA ALA A 10 -5.23 26.34 12.38
C ALA A 10 -4.02 25.96 13.25
N PRO A 11 -2.79 25.95 12.69
CA PRO A 11 -1.59 25.66 13.47
C PRO A 11 -1.45 26.65 14.62
N THR A 12 -1.08 26.15 15.79
CA THR A 12 -0.72 26.99 16.93
C THR A 12 0.46 27.89 16.55
N THR A 13 0.47 29.14 17.00
CA THR A 13 1.52 30.12 16.66
C THR A 13 2.79 29.89 17.47
N ASP A 14 3.27 28.65 17.53
CA ASP A 14 4.58 28.30 18.05
C ASP A 14 5.65 28.47 16.94
N THR A 15 6.82 28.96 17.29
CA THR A 15 7.95 29.08 16.36
C THR A 15 8.40 27.73 15.81
N ASP A 16 8.28 26.66 16.60
CA ASP A 16 8.56 25.27 16.17
C ASP A 16 7.58 24.81 15.07
N ASP A 17 6.31 25.21 15.17
CA ASP A 17 5.30 24.94 14.14
C ASP A 17 5.62 25.68 12.84
N ARG A 18 6.14 26.91 12.91
CA ARG A 18 6.50 27.68 11.71
C ARG A 18 7.65 27.03 10.93
N ASP A 19 8.72 26.64 11.61
CA ASP A 19 9.90 26.04 10.96
C ASP A 19 9.54 24.68 10.36
N ARG A 20 8.71 23.88 11.06
CA ARG A 20 8.18 22.63 10.54
C ARG A 20 7.33 22.82 9.28
N LEU A 21 6.41 23.79 9.29
CA LEU A 21 5.56 24.11 8.14
C LEU A 21 6.38 24.65 6.96
N TRP A 22 7.43 25.42 7.24
CA TRP A 22 8.34 25.91 6.21
C TRP A 22 9.15 24.78 5.56
N ASP A 23 9.66 23.82 6.34
CA ASP A 23 10.32 22.62 5.83
C ASP A 23 9.35 21.77 4.99
N GLU A 24 8.10 21.61 5.43
CA GLU A 24 7.08 20.90 4.66
C GLU A 24 6.79 21.57 3.31
N LEU A 25 6.56 22.89 3.33
CA LEU A 25 6.32 23.66 2.12
C LEU A 25 7.52 23.64 1.16
N SER A 26 8.74 23.69 1.69
CA SER A 26 9.97 23.61 0.90
C SER A 26 10.06 22.28 0.15
N ARG A 27 9.78 21.17 0.84
CA ARG A 27 9.76 19.83 0.21
C ARG A 27 8.65 19.70 -0.84
N VAL A 28 7.46 20.22 -0.57
CA VAL A 28 6.36 20.22 -1.55
C VAL A 28 6.76 21.00 -2.82
N ARG A 29 7.49 22.11 -2.67
CA ARG A 29 7.99 22.90 -3.82
C ARG A 29 9.05 22.15 -4.61
N GLU A 30 9.96 21.44 -3.95
CA GLU A 30 10.95 20.59 -4.62
C GLU A 30 10.26 19.49 -5.44
N ILE A 31 9.33 18.76 -4.82
CA ILE A 31 8.54 17.72 -5.50
C ILE A 31 7.77 18.31 -6.69
N LEU A 32 7.21 19.50 -6.56
CA LEU A 32 6.50 20.16 -7.66
C LEU A 32 7.44 20.55 -8.80
N ALA A 33 8.68 20.96 -8.51
CA ALA A 33 9.68 21.24 -9.52
C ALA A 33 10.08 19.95 -10.25
N ASP A 34 10.34 18.87 -9.51
CA ASP A 34 10.66 17.56 -10.07
C ASP A 34 9.52 17.01 -10.94
N ALA A 35 8.26 17.17 -10.52
CA ALA A 35 7.11 16.76 -11.30
C ALA A 35 6.99 17.52 -12.63
N LYS A 36 7.30 18.83 -12.64
CA LYS A 36 7.31 19.64 -13.87
C LYS A 36 8.42 19.19 -14.81
N GLU A 37 9.62 18.93 -14.30
CA GLU A 37 10.71 18.39 -15.13
C GLU A 37 10.36 17.00 -15.67
N CYS A 38 9.79 16.12 -14.83
CA CYS A 38 9.37 14.79 -15.26
C CYS A 38 8.36 14.87 -16.41
N LEU A 39 7.45 15.84 -16.39
CA LEU A 39 6.51 16.10 -17.48
C LEU A 39 7.19 16.69 -18.72
N GLU A 40 8.02 17.72 -18.55
CA GLU A 40 8.73 18.40 -19.66
C GLU A 40 9.63 17.43 -20.44
N TRP A 41 10.32 16.55 -19.73
CA TRP A 41 11.26 15.59 -20.32
C TRP A 41 10.64 14.22 -20.62
N CYS A 42 9.31 14.07 -20.49
CA CYS A 42 8.60 12.80 -20.67
C CYS A 42 9.29 11.63 -19.95
N ARG A 43 9.69 11.83 -18.70
CA ARG A 43 10.46 10.83 -17.94
C ARG A 43 9.61 9.58 -17.71
N ALA A 44 10.28 8.43 -17.70
CA ALA A 44 9.65 7.13 -17.48
C ALA A 44 9.04 7.00 -16.07
N GLU A 45 8.12 6.05 -15.91
CA GLU A 45 7.39 5.78 -14.65
C GLU A 45 8.33 5.57 -13.46
N ALA A 46 9.43 4.83 -13.63
CA ALA A 46 10.44 4.63 -12.59
C ALA A 46 11.07 5.94 -12.09
N ALA A 47 11.24 6.94 -12.97
CA ALA A 47 11.75 8.25 -12.58
C ALA A 47 10.70 9.05 -11.81
N TRP A 48 9.42 8.99 -12.22
CA TRP A 48 8.30 9.56 -11.45
C TRP A 48 8.18 8.93 -10.05
N ASN A 49 8.28 7.60 -9.98
CA ASN A 49 8.27 6.85 -8.73
C ASN A 49 9.37 7.30 -7.77
N THR A 50 10.57 7.56 -8.31
CA THR A 50 11.73 7.97 -7.50
C THR A 50 11.67 9.43 -7.08
N LEU A 51 11.29 10.33 -7.98
CA LEU A 51 11.43 11.79 -7.81
C LEU A 51 10.16 12.47 -7.31
N VAL A 52 8.99 11.86 -7.50
CA VAL A 52 7.70 12.47 -7.18
C VAL A 52 6.94 11.61 -6.18
N HIS A 53 6.59 10.38 -6.53
CA HIS A 53 5.67 9.57 -5.72
C HIS A 53 6.30 9.14 -4.39
N LEU A 54 7.53 8.62 -4.41
CA LEU A 54 8.24 8.23 -3.19
C LEU A 54 8.46 9.41 -2.23
N PRO A 55 8.91 10.60 -2.68
CA PRO A 55 8.97 11.80 -1.83
C PRO A 55 7.63 12.21 -1.23
N ILE A 56 6.52 12.14 -1.99
CA ILE A 56 5.18 12.41 -1.46
C ILE A 56 4.83 11.40 -0.36
N LEU A 57 5.04 10.09 -0.59
CA LEU A 57 4.81 9.06 0.43
C LEU A 57 5.65 9.30 1.68
N LYS A 58 6.94 9.64 1.54
CA LYS A 58 7.82 9.98 2.66
C LYS A 58 7.32 11.18 3.44
N LEU A 59 6.81 12.21 2.76
CA LEU A 59 6.28 13.40 3.41
C LEU A 59 4.96 13.10 4.14
N ALA A 60 4.04 12.36 3.50
CA ALA A 60 2.74 11.98 4.07
C ALA A 60 2.88 11.08 5.30
N LEU A 61 3.89 10.21 5.32
CA LEU A 61 4.17 9.30 6.44
C LEU A 61 5.12 9.89 7.49
N ARG A 62 5.54 11.15 7.33
CA ARG A 62 6.49 11.79 8.23
C ARG A 62 5.96 11.83 9.66
N GLY A 63 6.76 11.35 10.61
CA GLY A 63 6.40 11.30 12.03
C GLY A 63 5.53 10.10 12.41
N ARG A 64 5.07 9.29 11.44
CA ARG A 64 4.41 8.01 11.71
C ARG A 64 5.47 6.96 12.04
N LYS A 65 5.19 6.16 13.08
CA LYS A 65 6.05 5.03 13.50
C LYS A 65 5.37 3.68 13.27
N ASP A 66 4.08 3.73 12.99
CA ASP A 66 3.13 2.63 12.86
C ASP A 66 2.83 2.27 11.41
N VAL A 67 3.25 3.12 10.45
CA VAL A 67 3.06 2.91 9.02
C VAL A 67 4.34 3.27 8.28
N SER A 68 4.74 2.42 7.32
CA SER A 68 5.83 2.71 6.38
C SER A 68 5.39 2.41 4.94
N HIS A 69 6.29 2.68 3.99
CA HIS A 69 6.12 2.37 2.58
C HIS A 69 7.29 1.48 2.13
N GLU A 70 7.05 0.67 1.10
CA GLU A 70 8.09 -0.06 0.37
C GLU A 70 7.83 0.05 -1.12
N MET A 71 8.91 0.15 -1.89
CA MET A 71 8.86 -0.06 -3.34
C MET A 71 8.97 -1.55 -3.60
N ILE A 72 7.96 -2.12 -4.25
CA ILE A 72 7.81 -3.57 -4.45
C ILE A 72 7.65 -3.92 -5.93
N THR A 73 8.26 -3.12 -6.81
CA THR A 73 8.25 -3.25 -8.28
C THR A 73 8.76 -4.59 -8.81
N THR A 74 9.36 -5.43 -7.96
CA THR A 74 9.83 -6.78 -8.30
C THR A 74 9.16 -7.89 -7.47
N ALA A 75 8.24 -7.54 -6.58
CA ALA A 75 7.55 -8.51 -5.74
C ALA A 75 6.48 -9.22 -6.56
N SER A 76 6.38 -10.54 -6.40
CA SER A 76 5.33 -11.35 -7.00
C SER A 76 4.42 -11.92 -5.92
N ILE A 77 3.17 -12.19 -6.32
CA ILE A 77 2.24 -12.97 -5.51
C ILE A 77 2.69 -14.44 -5.56
N LEU A 78 2.62 -15.12 -4.42
CA LEU A 78 2.92 -16.55 -4.33
C LEU A 78 1.78 -17.34 -4.99
N GLU A 79 2.15 -18.41 -5.70
CA GLU A 79 1.24 -19.23 -6.50
C GLU A 79 -0.08 -19.64 -5.79
N PRO A 80 -0.08 -20.06 -4.51
CA PRO A 80 -1.32 -20.46 -3.82
C PRO A 80 -2.28 -19.30 -3.54
N TYR A 81 -1.81 -18.06 -3.65
CA TYR A 81 -2.61 -16.85 -3.41
C TYR A 81 -2.92 -16.11 -4.71
N LEU A 82 -2.50 -16.63 -5.86
CA LEU A 82 -2.87 -16.07 -7.15
C LEU A 82 -4.37 -16.30 -7.39
N PRO A 83 -5.16 -15.24 -7.61
CA PRO A 83 -6.53 -15.39 -8.08
C PRO A 83 -6.55 -16.14 -9.41
N THR A 84 -7.60 -16.92 -9.63
CA THR A 84 -7.89 -17.57 -10.90
C THR A 84 -8.83 -16.72 -11.74
N ASP A 85 -8.58 -16.61 -13.04
CA ASP A 85 -9.50 -16.02 -13.99
C ASP A 85 -10.74 -16.92 -14.12
N PRO A 86 -11.95 -16.43 -13.79
CA PRO A 86 -13.17 -17.24 -13.85
C PRO A 86 -13.51 -17.75 -15.26
N SER A 87 -13.02 -17.08 -16.31
CA SER A 87 -13.31 -17.45 -17.70
C SER A 87 -12.41 -18.58 -18.22
N THR A 88 -11.19 -18.67 -17.72
CA THR A 88 -10.19 -19.66 -18.18
C THR A 88 -9.87 -20.72 -17.12
N ASN A 89 -10.25 -20.50 -15.85
CA ASN A 89 -9.83 -21.28 -14.68
C ASN A 89 -8.30 -21.40 -14.55
N LEU A 90 -7.55 -20.44 -15.08
CA LEU A 90 -6.09 -20.36 -14.98
C LEU A 90 -5.69 -19.23 -14.01
N PRO A 91 -4.52 -19.32 -13.34
CA PRO A 91 -4.01 -18.23 -12.53
C PRO A 91 -3.87 -16.95 -13.36
N VAL A 92 -4.34 -15.83 -12.82
CA VAL A 92 -4.17 -14.52 -13.47
C VAL A 92 -2.68 -14.17 -13.48
N SER A 93 -2.20 -13.57 -14.57
CA SER A 93 -0.84 -13.04 -14.63
C SER A 93 -0.61 -12.03 -13.51
N SER A 94 0.31 -12.31 -12.60
CA SER A 94 0.68 -11.39 -11.53
C SER A 94 1.58 -10.28 -12.06
N LYS A 95 0.97 -9.23 -12.63
CA LYS A 95 1.72 -7.98 -12.82
C LYS A 95 2.04 -7.41 -11.44
N MET A 96 3.27 -6.94 -11.31
CA MET A 96 3.83 -6.39 -10.08
C MET A 96 3.18 -5.04 -9.83
N VAL A 97 3.06 -4.65 -8.56
CA VAL A 97 2.67 -3.28 -8.18
C VAL A 97 3.89 -2.48 -7.76
N ASP A 98 3.82 -1.15 -7.83
CA ASP A 98 4.97 -0.29 -7.57
C ASP A 98 5.30 -0.14 -6.08
N PHE A 99 4.28 0.08 -5.25
CA PHE A 99 4.47 0.30 -3.82
C PHE A 99 3.47 -0.45 -2.96
N ALA A 100 3.81 -0.60 -1.68
CA ALA A 100 2.87 -0.98 -0.64
C ALA A 100 2.99 -0.07 0.57
N LEU A 101 1.88 0.13 1.29
CA LEU A 101 1.90 0.66 2.66
C LEU A 101 1.85 -0.50 3.65
N LEU A 102 2.76 -0.44 4.61
CA LEU A 102 2.96 -1.48 5.60
C LEU A 102 2.58 -0.96 6.97
N LEU A 103 1.92 -1.79 7.74
CA LEU A 103 1.80 -1.61 9.18
C LEU A 103 3.13 -2.02 9.82
N GLU A 104 3.70 -1.10 10.58
CA GLU A 104 4.93 -1.28 11.36
C GLU A 104 4.54 -1.47 12.82
N PRO A 105 4.50 -2.71 13.35
CA PRO A 105 4.37 -2.93 14.77
C PRO A 105 5.48 -2.16 15.50
N ALA A 106 5.14 -1.53 16.63
CA ALA A 106 6.11 -0.76 17.41
C ALA A 106 7.40 -1.57 17.64
N ARG A 107 8.55 -0.91 17.39
CA ARG A 107 9.88 -1.52 17.41
C ARG A 107 10.21 -2.18 18.75
N ASP A 108 9.65 -1.66 19.84
CA ASP A 108 9.89 -2.14 21.20
C ASP A 108 8.85 -3.20 21.57
N SER A 109 9.27 -4.46 21.58
CA SER A 109 8.62 -5.63 22.23
C SER A 109 7.09 -5.64 22.25
N SER A 110 6.44 -5.18 21.17
CA SER A 110 4.98 -5.10 21.18
C SER A 110 4.40 -6.52 21.12
N PRO A 111 3.31 -6.80 21.87
CA PRO A 111 2.61 -8.08 21.76
C PRO A 111 2.25 -8.43 20.32
N LEU A 112 1.88 -7.42 19.52
CA LEU A 112 1.58 -7.57 18.10
C LEU A 112 2.79 -8.03 17.29
N ARG A 113 3.95 -7.40 17.46
CA ARG A 113 5.18 -7.81 16.76
C ARG A 113 5.54 -9.27 17.09
N SER A 114 5.51 -9.61 18.38
CA SER A 114 5.83 -10.95 18.85
C SER A 114 4.86 -11.99 18.31
N ALA A 115 3.56 -11.66 18.25
CA ALA A 115 2.53 -12.51 17.66
C ALA A 115 2.75 -12.71 16.16
N LEU A 116 3.02 -11.64 15.40
CA LEU A 116 3.31 -11.72 13.97
C LEU A 116 4.56 -12.57 13.67
N GLU A 117 5.66 -12.35 14.40
CA GLU A 117 6.86 -13.16 14.22
C GLU A 117 6.63 -14.63 14.60
N SER A 118 5.85 -14.89 15.66
CA SER A 118 5.49 -16.25 16.06
C SER A 118 4.62 -16.94 15.00
N LEU A 119 3.66 -16.21 14.43
CA LEU A 119 2.84 -16.68 13.32
C LEU A 119 3.72 -17.05 12.13
N VAL A 120 4.59 -16.16 11.67
CA VAL A 120 5.54 -16.43 10.56
C VAL A 120 6.43 -17.63 10.83
N ARG A 121 6.90 -17.81 12.05
CA ARG A 121 7.71 -18.97 12.44
C ARG A 121 6.92 -20.29 12.40
N SER A 122 5.62 -20.26 12.68
CA SER A 122 4.75 -21.44 12.63
C SER A 122 4.29 -21.82 11.21
N LEU A 123 4.43 -20.92 10.24
CA LEU A 123 4.00 -21.16 8.86
C LEU A 123 4.93 -22.14 8.12
N PRO A 124 4.39 -22.92 7.15
CA PRO A 124 5.18 -23.76 6.26
C PRO A 124 6.33 -23.02 5.57
N LEU A 125 7.43 -23.71 5.26
CA LEU A 125 8.66 -23.10 4.72
C LEU A 125 8.44 -22.36 3.39
N ASP A 126 7.57 -22.90 2.55
CA ASP A 126 7.12 -22.33 1.28
C ASP A 126 6.21 -21.09 1.46
N HIS A 127 5.65 -20.88 2.65
CA HIS A 127 4.66 -19.83 2.96
C HIS A 127 5.03 -18.99 4.20
N LYS A 128 6.32 -18.71 4.41
CA LYS A 128 6.82 -17.87 5.52
C LYS A 128 6.59 -16.37 5.30
N SER A 129 5.34 -15.99 5.11
CA SER A 129 4.93 -14.59 4.98
C SER A 129 3.53 -14.39 5.54
N ILE A 130 3.32 -13.28 6.26
CA ILE A 130 1.96 -12.86 6.63
C ILE A 130 1.18 -12.27 5.44
N ASN A 131 1.87 -11.82 4.39
CA ASN A 131 1.25 -11.32 3.17
C ASN A 131 1.25 -12.40 2.08
N ALA A 132 0.66 -12.08 0.93
CA ALA A 132 0.61 -12.97 -0.23
C ALA A 132 1.91 -13.00 -1.06
N THR A 133 3.00 -12.40 -0.58
CA THR A 133 4.30 -12.31 -1.27
C THR A 133 5.44 -12.71 -0.35
N ALA A 134 6.52 -13.27 -0.90
CA ALA A 134 7.75 -13.57 -0.17
C ALA A 134 8.75 -12.40 -0.13
N TYR A 135 8.39 -11.20 -0.61
CA TYR A 135 9.26 -10.02 -0.52
C TYR A 135 9.66 -9.72 0.93
N GLY A 136 10.97 -9.55 1.17
CA GLY A 136 11.59 -9.64 2.50
C GLY A 136 10.86 -8.89 3.62
N LYS A 137 10.71 -7.57 3.52
CA LYS A 137 10.07 -6.77 4.59
C LYS A 137 8.58 -7.10 4.76
N LEU A 138 7.91 -7.47 3.66
CA LEU A 138 6.50 -7.85 3.66
C LEU A 138 6.28 -9.23 4.29
N GLN A 139 7.31 -10.03 4.58
CA GLN A 139 7.12 -11.31 5.26
C GLN A 139 6.61 -11.16 6.70
N VAL A 140 6.95 -10.04 7.36
CA VAL A 140 6.68 -9.81 8.79
C VAL A 140 5.94 -8.51 9.09
N CYS A 141 5.75 -7.64 8.10
CA CYS A 141 4.99 -6.38 8.22
C CYS A 141 3.70 -6.45 7.36
N PRO A 142 2.49 -6.40 7.96
CA PRO A 142 1.24 -6.51 7.21
C PRO A 142 1.14 -5.39 6.16
N ALA A 143 0.78 -5.72 4.92
CA ALA A 143 0.76 -4.77 3.82
C ALA A 143 -0.58 -4.81 3.07
N PRO A 144 -1.67 -4.29 3.67
CA PRO A 144 -3.01 -4.34 3.09
C PRO A 144 -3.20 -3.39 1.91
N VAL A 145 -2.36 -2.37 1.76
CA VAL A 145 -2.51 -1.33 0.74
C VAL A 145 -1.43 -1.51 -0.31
N ALA A 146 -1.82 -1.95 -1.50
CA ALA A 146 -1.00 -1.88 -2.70
C ALA A 146 -1.25 -0.54 -3.44
N ILE A 147 -0.21 -0.05 -4.09
CA ILE A 147 -0.24 1.19 -4.88
C ILE A 147 0.31 0.89 -6.26
N GLU A 148 -0.48 1.21 -7.28
CA GLU A 148 -0.05 1.16 -8.67
C GLU A 148 0.12 2.57 -9.22
N THR A 149 1.20 2.77 -9.98
CA THR A 149 1.48 4.04 -10.63
C THR A 149 1.39 3.91 -12.15
N LYS A 150 0.96 4.99 -12.80
CA LYS A 150 0.91 5.15 -14.25
C LYS A 150 1.30 6.58 -14.61
N LEU A 151 1.72 6.77 -15.85
CA LEU A 151 2.01 8.09 -16.40
C LEU A 151 0.79 8.79 -17.02
N GLY A 152 -0.27 8.06 -17.33
CA GLY A 152 -1.47 8.58 -17.99
C GLY A 152 -2.75 7.88 -17.57
N SER A 153 -3.90 8.45 -17.94
CA SER A 153 -5.23 7.97 -17.54
C SER A 153 -5.77 6.83 -18.41
N VAL A 154 -5.09 6.50 -19.52
CA VAL A 154 -5.53 5.45 -20.46
C VAL A 154 -5.46 4.06 -19.82
N ASP A 155 -4.62 3.91 -18.79
CA ASP A 155 -4.33 2.62 -18.16
C ASP A 155 -5.04 2.46 -16.79
N GLU A 156 -6.07 3.26 -16.49
CA GLU A 156 -6.72 3.24 -15.17
C GLU A 156 -7.40 1.89 -14.88
N ASP A 157 -8.09 1.30 -15.86
CA ASP A 157 -8.75 -0.01 -15.68
C ASP A 157 -7.74 -1.14 -15.53
N GLU A 158 -6.60 -1.07 -16.23
CA GLU A 158 -5.51 -2.02 -16.05
C GLU A 158 -4.89 -1.86 -14.64
N ALA A 159 -4.65 -0.62 -14.20
CA ALA A 159 -4.11 -0.35 -12.87
C ALA A 159 -5.07 -0.82 -11.76
N LYS A 160 -6.39 -0.60 -11.91
CA LYS A 160 -7.42 -1.15 -11.02
C LYS A 160 -7.37 -2.68 -10.99
N ALA A 161 -7.29 -3.33 -12.15
CA ALA A 161 -7.22 -4.79 -12.22
C ALA A 161 -5.96 -5.32 -11.52
N GLN A 162 -4.80 -4.70 -11.74
CA GLN A 162 -3.54 -5.08 -11.10
C GLN A 162 -3.60 -4.96 -9.58
N VAL A 163 -4.07 -3.82 -9.06
CA VAL A 163 -4.22 -3.67 -7.60
C VAL A 163 -5.32 -4.59 -7.06
N GLY A 164 -6.41 -4.80 -7.80
CA GLY A 164 -7.47 -5.74 -7.43
C GLY A 164 -6.96 -7.16 -7.25
N ILE A 165 -6.05 -7.63 -8.12
CA ILE A 165 -5.39 -8.94 -7.99
C ILE A 165 -4.57 -9.02 -6.69
N TRP A 166 -3.82 -7.97 -6.36
CA TRP A 166 -3.04 -7.90 -5.12
C TRP A 166 -3.91 -7.88 -3.86
N VAL A 167 -5.02 -7.13 -3.89
CA VAL A 167 -5.97 -7.08 -2.78
C VAL A 167 -6.68 -8.43 -2.62
N ALA A 168 -7.12 -9.07 -3.70
CA ALA A 168 -7.72 -10.39 -3.66
C ALA A 168 -6.76 -11.44 -3.07
N ALA A 169 -5.49 -11.41 -3.48
CA ALA A 169 -4.45 -12.28 -2.93
C ALA A 169 -4.24 -12.01 -1.42
N TRP A 170 -4.27 -10.74 -1.01
CA TRP A 170 -4.18 -10.37 0.40
C TRP A 170 -5.39 -10.88 1.20
N PHE A 171 -6.61 -10.73 0.70
CA PHE A 171 -7.82 -11.28 1.34
C PHE A 171 -7.75 -12.81 1.48
N ALA A 172 -7.39 -13.52 0.41
CA ALA A 172 -7.18 -14.97 0.45
C ALA A 172 -6.16 -15.36 1.54
N ARG A 173 -5.08 -14.58 1.67
CA ARG A 173 -4.09 -14.80 2.72
C ARG A 173 -4.65 -14.57 4.12
N MET A 174 -5.39 -13.48 4.33
CA MET A 174 -5.98 -13.16 5.62
C MET A 174 -7.00 -14.21 6.06
N SER A 175 -7.86 -14.67 5.14
CA SER A 175 -8.84 -15.72 5.41
C SER A 175 -8.17 -17.01 5.91
N LEU A 176 -7.05 -17.41 5.31
CA LEU A 176 -6.27 -18.57 5.75
C LEU A 176 -5.62 -18.38 7.13
N LEU A 177 -5.18 -17.16 7.47
CA LEU A 177 -4.54 -16.87 8.76
C LEU A 177 -5.56 -16.75 9.90
N CYS A 178 -6.77 -16.24 9.62
CA CYS A 178 -7.84 -16.08 10.61
C CYS A 178 -8.62 -17.38 10.86
N GLY A 179 -8.61 -18.33 9.92
CA GLY A 179 -9.34 -19.60 10.01
C GLY A 179 -10.85 -19.48 9.76
N GLU A 180 -11.52 -20.61 9.49
CA GLU A 180 -12.98 -20.70 9.22
C GLU A 180 -13.84 -20.65 10.51
N GLY A 181 -13.39 -19.94 11.55
CA GLY A 181 -14.07 -19.93 12.86
C GLY A 181 -15.38 -19.13 12.88
N GLU A 182 -16.43 -19.69 13.49
CA GLU A 182 -17.70 -19.03 13.78
C GLU A 182 -17.46 -17.73 14.56
N GLY A 183 -17.65 -16.60 13.89
CA GLY A 183 -17.29 -15.27 14.39
C GLY A 183 -16.49 -14.43 13.41
N GLY A 184 -16.36 -14.88 12.14
CA GLY A 184 -15.76 -14.16 11.03
C GLY A 184 -16.14 -12.68 11.03
N ALA A 185 -15.31 -11.86 11.66
CA ALA A 185 -15.30 -10.44 11.42
C ALA A 185 -14.92 -10.32 9.93
N GLY A 186 -15.92 -10.02 9.10
CA GLY A 186 -15.72 -9.88 7.65
C GLY A 186 -14.50 -9.03 7.38
N VAL A 187 -13.70 -9.43 6.39
CA VAL A 187 -12.42 -8.76 6.16
C VAL A 187 -12.69 -7.27 5.92
N ILE A 188 -11.99 -6.42 6.70
CA ILE A 188 -12.19 -4.97 6.66
C ILE A 188 -11.92 -4.49 5.25
N SER A 189 -12.75 -3.57 4.75
CA SER A 189 -12.46 -2.92 3.48
C SER A 189 -11.12 -2.20 3.54
N VAL A 190 -10.23 -2.52 2.59
CA VAL A 190 -8.88 -1.96 2.52
C VAL A 190 -8.83 -0.82 1.51
N PRO A 191 -8.13 0.29 1.81
CA PRO A 191 -7.95 1.34 0.82
C PRO A 191 -7.00 0.86 -0.28
N VAL A 192 -7.26 1.32 -1.49
CA VAL A 192 -6.46 1.10 -2.70
C VAL A 192 -6.08 2.46 -3.26
N LEU A 193 -4.79 2.63 -3.58
CA LEU A 193 -4.29 3.88 -4.15
C LEU A 193 -3.84 3.66 -5.59
N LEU A 194 -4.35 4.49 -6.50
CA LEU A 194 -3.89 4.56 -7.88
C LEU A 194 -3.33 5.95 -8.13
N ILE A 195 -2.15 6.00 -8.74
CA ILE A 195 -1.45 7.26 -9.02
C ILE A 195 -1.27 7.37 -10.54
N SER A 196 -1.76 8.46 -11.12
CA SER A 196 -1.58 8.76 -12.55
C SER A 196 -0.91 10.13 -12.69
N GLY A 197 0.40 10.13 -12.97
CA GLY A 197 1.24 11.32 -12.96
C GLY A 197 1.11 12.07 -11.62
N THR A 198 0.52 13.26 -11.63
CA THR A 198 0.32 14.05 -10.40
C THR A 198 -0.98 13.76 -9.66
N THR A 199 -1.86 12.92 -10.22
CA THR A 199 -3.20 12.65 -9.69
C THR A 199 -3.21 11.42 -8.81
N TRP A 200 -3.78 11.53 -7.60
CA TRP A 200 -3.90 10.45 -6.63
C TRP A 200 -5.37 10.13 -6.41
N SER A 201 -5.75 8.89 -6.70
CA SER A 201 -7.12 8.39 -6.52
C SER A 201 -7.13 7.33 -5.42
N MET A 202 -8.08 7.43 -4.50
CA MET A 202 -8.30 6.45 -3.44
C MET A 202 -9.62 5.72 -3.70
N TYR A 203 -9.55 4.39 -3.67
CA TYR A 203 -10.69 3.48 -3.72
C TYR A 203 -10.73 2.65 -2.45
N HIS A 204 -11.83 1.95 -2.24
CA HIS A 204 -12.00 1.01 -1.14
C HIS A 204 -12.37 -0.33 -1.74
N ALA A 205 -11.56 -1.34 -1.46
CA ALA A 205 -11.80 -2.70 -1.88
C ALA A 205 -12.44 -3.47 -0.73
N SER A 206 -13.47 -4.24 -1.01
CA SER A 206 -14.23 -5.03 -0.06
C SER A 206 -14.36 -6.47 -0.56
N ASP A 207 -14.16 -7.42 0.34
CA ASP A 207 -14.39 -8.83 0.04
C ASP A 207 -15.89 -9.13 0.20
N SER A 208 -16.55 -9.43 -0.92
CA SER A 208 -17.96 -9.86 -0.93
C SER A 208 -18.13 -11.38 -0.92
N GLY A 209 -17.03 -12.14 -0.79
CA GLY A 209 -16.98 -13.60 -0.85
C GLY A 209 -16.75 -14.13 -2.27
N ASP A 210 -17.51 -13.60 -3.24
CA ASP A 210 -17.42 -14.02 -4.65
C ASP A 210 -16.61 -13.05 -5.52
N ALA A 211 -16.35 -11.83 -5.03
CA ALA A 211 -15.62 -10.80 -5.74
C ALA A 211 -15.01 -9.75 -4.79
N VAL A 212 -13.95 -9.09 -5.27
CA VAL A 212 -13.46 -7.83 -4.68
C VAL A 212 -14.18 -6.67 -5.35
N VAL A 213 -14.95 -5.90 -4.56
CA VAL A 213 -15.75 -4.73 -5.00
C VAL A 213 -15.17 -3.46 -4.43
#